data_AF-A0AAN8H696-F1
#
_entry.id   AF-A0AAN8H696-F1
#
_cell.length_a   1.000
_cell.length_b   1.000
_cell.length_c   1.000
_cell.angle_alpha   90.00
_cell.angle_beta   90.00
_cell.angle_gamma   90.00
#
_symmetry.space_group_name_H-M   'P 1'
#
loop_
_entity.id
_entity.type
_entity.pdbx_description
1 polymer ?
#
loop_
_entity_poly.entity_id
_entity_poly.type
_entity_poly.pdbx_seq_one_letter_code
_entity_poly.pdbx_strand_id
1 'polypeptide(L)'
;MKTLQHGFHINFGNSNTTLLFEGQQDQLIPSTSQILVESDLFLMAGRMMGHSFIHGGPCLSGLCPAVTHVLLGGSMDTATIQLEDIADLDIRQTVGLLDGESQLSESDRQDVTALALTRDLPGVTVDNRKWLFYRMLQMAVSGRTMRQIKQIRKGLKETEVFQLLTGRADVVPMMFPRLSATACSAKTALDHIEWPLELLSDDEGEYSMTVKSQVAEYLRQFIENASPTRLRQLVTSGPSTCYLTLRLPGHHESYVDSAAQLEQCIATIGLI
;
A
#
# COMPACT_ATOMS: atom_id res chain seq x y z
N MET A 1 1.65 3.99 9.46
CA MET A 1 1.65 3.31 8.13
C MET A 1 0.99 4.15 7.02
N LYS A 2 -0.10 4.91 7.28
CA LYS A 2 -0.80 5.74 6.27
C LYS A 2 0.14 6.62 5.42
N THR A 3 1.11 7.29 6.03
CA THR A 3 2.09 8.16 5.35
C THR A 3 3.04 7.39 4.42
N LEU A 4 3.43 6.15 4.77
CA LEU A 4 4.23 5.33 3.86
C LEU A 4 3.42 4.87 2.65
N GLN A 5 2.12 4.68 2.81
CA GLN A 5 1.24 4.16 1.78
C GLN A 5 0.70 5.24 0.83
N HIS A 6 0.44 6.45 1.33
CA HIS A 6 -0.14 7.55 0.56
C HIS A 6 0.82 8.73 0.34
N GLY A 7 2.03 8.66 0.91
CA GLY A 7 3.06 9.66 0.75
C GLY A 7 3.13 10.70 1.86
N PHE A 8 4.13 11.56 1.72
CA PHE A 8 4.47 12.64 2.63
C PHE A 8 4.18 13.99 1.96
N HIS A 9 3.62 14.93 2.71
CA HIS A 9 3.58 16.35 2.30
C HIS A 9 4.93 17.02 2.57
N ILE A 10 5.98 16.49 1.96
CA ILE A 10 7.30 17.10 1.97
C ILE A 10 7.61 17.46 0.51
N ASN A 11 7.84 18.74 0.27
CA ASN A 11 7.95 19.28 -1.08
C ASN A 11 9.40 19.12 -1.57
N PHE A 12 9.70 17.98 -2.20
CA PHE A 12 11.00 17.71 -2.82
C PHE A 12 11.04 18.02 -4.32
N GLY A 13 9.95 18.57 -4.88
CA GLY A 13 9.87 19.01 -6.27
C GLY A 13 8.43 19.09 -6.77
N ASN A 14 7.82 20.28 -6.69
CA ASN A 14 6.54 20.69 -7.31
C ASN A 14 5.32 19.74 -7.25
N SER A 15 5.38 18.61 -6.54
CA SER A 15 4.25 17.74 -6.22
C SER A 15 3.79 18.01 -4.78
N ASN A 16 2.48 18.09 -4.57
CA ASN A 16 1.90 18.28 -3.23
C ASN A 16 2.17 17.10 -2.28
N THR A 17 2.58 15.96 -2.85
CA THR A 17 2.85 14.73 -2.12
C THR A 17 4.07 14.02 -2.73
N THR A 18 4.96 13.53 -1.87
CA THR A 18 6.11 12.71 -2.23
C THR A 18 5.84 11.27 -1.81
N LEU A 19 5.85 10.35 -2.78
CA LEU A 19 5.59 8.93 -2.57
C LEU A 19 6.90 8.17 -2.35
N LEU A 20 6.96 7.33 -1.32
CA LEU A 20 8.05 6.37 -1.16
C LEU A 20 7.84 5.12 -2.02
N PHE A 21 6.59 4.76 -2.28
CA PHE A 21 6.20 3.62 -3.09
C PHE A 21 5.26 4.07 -4.20
N GLU A 22 5.53 3.60 -5.41
CA GLU A 22 4.83 3.96 -6.63
C GLU A 22 4.29 2.70 -7.31
N GLY A 23 3.30 2.86 -8.19
CA GLY A 23 2.70 1.76 -8.93
C GLY A 23 1.22 1.59 -8.61
N GLN A 24 0.63 0.57 -9.23
CA GLN A 24 -0.79 0.25 -9.05
C GLN A 24 -1.02 -0.63 -7.83
N GLN A 25 -2.30 -0.87 -7.52
CA GLN A 25 -2.70 -1.76 -6.43
C GLN A 25 -1.98 -3.11 -6.55
N ASP A 26 -1.45 -3.59 -5.42
CA ASP A 26 -0.73 -4.87 -5.31
C ASP A 26 0.59 -4.96 -6.09
N GLN A 27 1.04 -3.85 -6.67
CA GLN A 27 2.26 -3.73 -7.46
C GLN A 27 3.08 -2.51 -7.04
N LEU A 28 3.07 -2.18 -5.75
CA LEU A 28 3.85 -1.06 -5.23
C LEU A 28 5.34 -1.42 -5.23
N ILE A 29 6.16 -0.55 -5.81
CA ILE A 29 7.62 -0.64 -5.85
C ILE A 29 8.25 0.62 -5.23
N PRO A 30 9.47 0.57 -4.68
CA PRO A 30 10.13 1.76 -4.16
C PRO A 30 10.35 2.82 -5.25
N SER A 31 10.09 4.09 -4.93
CA SER A 31 10.35 5.21 -5.85
C SER A 31 11.83 5.28 -6.24
N THR A 32 12.10 5.69 -7.48
CA THR A 32 13.47 5.88 -7.98
C THR A 32 14.12 7.21 -7.56
N SER A 33 13.43 8.03 -6.76
CA SER A 33 13.94 9.33 -6.30
C SER A 33 15.22 9.20 -5.48
N GLN A 34 16.30 9.83 -5.96
CA GLN A 34 17.60 9.83 -5.27
C GLN A 34 17.55 10.61 -3.95
N ILE A 35 16.75 11.67 -3.88
CA ILE A 35 16.61 12.49 -2.67
C ILE A 35 16.10 11.64 -1.49
N LEU A 36 15.19 10.70 -1.76
CA LEU A 36 14.65 9.79 -0.73
C LEU A 36 15.69 8.76 -0.27
N VAL A 37 16.56 8.32 -1.17
CA VAL A 37 17.68 7.43 -0.86
C VAL A 37 18.71 8.15 -0.01
N GLU A 38 19.13 9.35 -0.42
CA GLU A 38 20.13 10.16 0.28
C GLU A 38 19.67 10.62 1.66
N SER A 39 18.36 10.81 1.83
CA SER A 39 17.74 11.19 3.12
C SER A 39 17.44 9.98 4.03
N ASP A 40 17.90 8.77 3.68
CA ASP A 40 17.66 7.53 4.44
C ASP A 40 16.16 7.25 4.70
N LEU A 41 15.24 7.78 3.88
CA LEU A 41 13.80 7.62 4.12
C LEU A 41 13.34 6.17 3.95
N PHE A 42 13.98 5.41 3.05
CA PHE A 42 13.75 3.98 2.92
C PHE A 42 14.26 3.17 4.12
N LEU A 43 15.34 3.63 4.77
CA LEU A 43 15.84 3.02 6.00
C LEU A 43 14.81 3.22 7.12
N MET A 44 14.31 4.46 7.27
CA MET A 44 13.26 4.77 8.23
C MET A 44 11.97 4.00 7.93
N ALA A 45 11.59 3.87 6.66
CA ALA A 45 10.44 3.07 6.28
C ALA A 45 10.59 1.61 6.74
N GLY A 46 11.77 1.00 6.56
CA GLY A 46 12.07 -0.33 7.09
C GLY A 46 11.90 -0.44 8.60
N ARG A 47 12.41 0.54 9.37
CA ARG A 47 12.22 0.60 10.84
C ARG A 47 10.76 0.74 11.22
N MET A 48 10.02 1.63 10.54
CA MET A 48 8.61 1.86 10.79
C MET A 48 7.78 0.60 10.52
N MET A 49 8.08 -0.12 9.44
CA MET A 49 7.43 -1.40 9.14
C MET A 49 7.71 -2.44 10.22
N GLY A 50 8.97 -2.59 10.64
CA GLY A 50 9.35 -3.54 11.68
C GLY A 50 8.70 -3.24 13.04
N HIS A 51 8.76 -1.99 13.50
CA HIS A 51 8.09 -1.58 14.74
C HIS A 51 6.58 -1.76 14.66
N SER A 52 5.96 -1.34 13.55
CA SER A 52 4.52 -1.52 13.36
C SER A 52 4.15 -3.01 13.49
N PHE A 53 4.91 -3.89 12.85
CA PHE A 53 4.65 -5.33 12.90
C PHE A 53 4.79 -5.92 14.31
N ILE A 54 5.88 -5.62 15.04
CA ILE A 54 6.11 -6.13 16.40
C ILE A 54 5.02 -5.67 17.38
N HIS A 55 4.50 -4.47 17.20
CA HIS A 55 3.48 -3.89 18.08
C HIS A 55 2.04 -4.13 17.61
N GLY A 56 1.81 -5.01 16.62
CA GLY A 56 0.47 -5.30 16.10
C GLY A 56 -0.19 -4.12 15.38
N GLY A 57 0.61 -3.17 14.91
CA GLY A 57 0.19 -2.01 14.13
C GLY A 57 -0.10 -2.33 12.66
N PRO A 58 -0.57 -1.33 11.90
CA PRO A 58 -0.94 -1.50 10.51
C PRO A 58 0.24 -1.89 9.61
N CYS A 59 -0.01 -2.77 8.64
CA CYS A 59 0.99 -3.30 7.71
C CYS A 59 1.02 -2.52 6.38
N LEU A 60 2.16 -2.55 5.67
CA LEU A 60 2.26 -2.00 4.32
C LEU A 60 1.62 -2.99 3.34
N SER A 61 0.41 -2.69 2.90
CA SER A 61 -0.34 -3.56 1.99
C SER A 61 -0.04 -3.24 0.53
N GLY A 62 -0.03 -4.28 -0.31
CA GLY A 62 0.06 -4.14 -1.76
C GLY A 62 1.47 -3.94 -2.32
N LEU A 63 2.51 -4.27 -1.54
CA LEU A 63 3.88 -4.33 -2.04
C LEU A 63 3.99 -5.38 -3.16
N CYS A 64 4.68 -5.03 -4.23
CA CYS A 64 4.95 -5.91 -5.37
C CYS A 64 5.62 -7.22 -4.90
N PRO A 65 5.13 -8.41 -5.29
CA PRO A 65 5.70 -9.68 -4.86
C PRO A 65 7.19 -9.83 -5.23
N ALA A 66 7.60 -9.36 -6.41
CA ALA A 66 9.00 -9.35 -6.82
C ALA A 66 9.89 -8.54 -5.86
N VAL A 67 9.39 -7.37 -5.40
CA VAL A 67 10.10 -6.54 -4.42
C VAL A 67 10.20 -7.26 -3.08
N THR A 68 9.12 -7.87 -2.61
CA THR A 68 9.12 -8.66 -1.36
C THR A 68 10.12 -9.83 -1.44
N HIS A 69 10.15 -10.57 -2.55
CA HIS A 69 11.09 -11.66 -2.79
C HIS A 69 12.54 -11.18 -2.69
N VAL A 70 12.89 -10.11 -3.41
CA VAL A 70 14.24 -9.55 -3.38
C VAL A 70 14.55 -8.96 -2.00
N LEU A 71 13.62 -8.26 -1.37
CA LEU A 71 13.78 -7.69 -0.02
C LEU A 71 14.18 -8.75 1.00
N LEU A 72 13.59 -9.94 0.94
CA LEU A 72 13.85 -11.06 1.85
C LEU A 72 15.06 -11.93 1.48
N GLY A 73 15.85 -11.51 0.49
CA GLY A 73 17.11 -12.16 0.14
C GLY A 73 17.06 -13.02 -1.12
N GLY A 74 15.92 -13.08 -1.81
CA GLY A 74 15.82 -13.64 -3.15
C GLY A 74 16.66 -12.87 -4.17
N SER A 75 17.06 -13.55 -5.24
CA SER A 75 17.77 -12.90 -6.36
C SER A 75 16.77 -12.25 -7.33
N MET A 76 17.22 -11.21 -8.04
CA MET A 76 16.42 -10.61 -9.11
C MET A 76 16.11 -11.60 -10.24
N ASP A 77 17.02 -12.53 -10.52
CA ASP A 77 16.86 -13.50 -11.61
C ASP A 77 15.79 -14.55 -11.32
N THR A 78 15.47 -14.76 -10.05
CA THR A 78 14.43 -15.70 -9.60
C THR A 78 13.10 -15.02 -9.28
N ALA A 79 13.07 -13.68 -9.31
CA ALA A 79 11.84 -12.93 -9.09
C ALA A 79 10.93 -13.04 -10.31
N THR A 80 9.69 -13.49 -10.10
CA THR A 80 8.66 -13.41 -11.13
C THR A 80 8.22 -11.95 -11.26
N ILE A 81 8.56 -11.31 -12.38
CA ILE A 81 8.22 -9.92 -12.68
C ILE A 81 7.25 -9.88 -13.86
N GLN A 82 6.20 -9.09 -13.73
CA GLN A 82 5.19 -8.87 -14.76
C GLN A 82 5.21 -7.42 -15.25
N LEU A 83 4.54 -7.14 -16.37
CA LEU A 83 4.49 -5.80 -16.94
C LEU A 83 3.81 -4.80 -15.98
N GLU A 84 2.82 -5.31 -15.25
CA GLU A 84 2.03 -4.64 -14.22
C GLU A 84 2.88 -4.11 -13.05
N ASP A 85 4.08 -4.65 -12.86
CA ASP A 85 5.01 -4.29 -11.79
C ASP A 85 5.77 -3.00 -12.12
N ILE A 86 5.79 -2.56 -13.39
CA ILE A 86 6.41 -1.30 -13.80
C ILE A 86 5.50 -0.14 -13.40
N ALA A 87 5.92 0.70 -12.45
CA ALA A 87 5.11 1.84 -11.99
C ALA A 87 4.89 2.92 -13.05
N ASP A 88 5.92 3.24 -13.84
CA ASP A 88 5.90 4.27 -14.87
C ASP A 88 5.13 3.78 -16.11
N LEU A 89 4.04 4.46 -16.46
CA LEU A 89 3.14 4.06 -17.54
C LEU A 89 3.78 4.14 -18.92
N ASP A 90 4.63 5.15 -19.15
CA ASP A 90 5.30 5.33 -20.45
C ASP A 90 6.32 4.21 -20.64
N ILE A 91 7.14 3.95 -19.61
CA ILE A 91 8.08 2.81 -19.63
C ILE A 91 7.32 1.49 -19.78
N ARG A 92 6.20 1.31 -19.07
CA ARG A 92 5.38 0.09 -19.16
C ARG A 92 4.87 -0.12 -20.57
N GLN A 93 4.35 0.92 -21.21
CA GLN A 93 3.85 0.86 -22.57
C GLN A 93 4.97 0.52 -23.56
N THR A 94 6.11 1.22 -23.48
CA THR A 94 7.26 0.96 -24.38
C THR A 94 7.81 -0.45 -24.20
N VAL A 95 7.94 -0.94 -22.95
CA VAL A 95 8.37 -2.32 -22.68
C VAL A 95 7.33 -3.33 -23.19
N GLY A 96 6.03 -3.01 -23.08
CA GLY A 96 4.94 -3.84 -23.58
C GLY A 96 4.96 -4.06 -25.08
N LEU A 97 5.54 -3.15 -25.87
CA LEU A 97 5.75 -3.34 -27.31
C LEU A 97 6.63 -4.57 -27.60
N LEU A 98 7.55 -4.91 -26.68
CA LEU A 98 8.42 -6.06 -26.83
C LEU A 98 7.73 -7.40 -26.51
N ASP A 99 6.55 -7.37 -25.90
CA ASP A 99 5.80 -8.57 -25.56
C ASP A 99 5.18 -9.22 -26.82
N GLY A 100 5.31 -10.53 -26.94
CA GLY A 100 4.86 -11.29 -28.11
C GLY A 100 5.78 -11.23 -29.34
N GLU A 101 5.25 -11.70 -30.48
CA GLU A 101 6.00 -11.91 -31.73
C GLU A 101 5.57 -10.99 -32.89
N SER A 102 4.63 -10.07 -32.66
CA SER A 102 4.14 -9.13 -33.68
C SER A 102 5.26 -8.23 -34.20
N GLN A 103 5.37 -7.99 -35.50
CA GLN A 103 6.39 -7.06 -36.01
C GLN A 103 6.18 -5.67 -35.42
N LEU A 104 7.27 -5.09 -34.89
CA LEU A 104 7.29 -3.72 -34.42
C LEU A 104 7.19 -2.77 -35.62
N SER A 105 6.40 -1.71 -35.49
CA SER A 105 6.47 -0.60 -36.45
C SER A 105 7.83 0.10 -36.34
N GLU A 106 8.22 0.87 -37.36
CA GLU A 106 9.49 1.61 -37.30
C GLU A 106 9.50 2.64 -36.17
N SER A 107 8.34 3.24 -35.85
CA SER A 107 8.19 4.15 -34.71
C SER A 107 8.41 3.42 -33.38
N ASP A 108 7.71 2.30 -33.18
CA ASP A 108 7.84 1.50 -31.96
C ASP A 108 9.28 1.01 -31.75
N ARG A 109 9.94 0.63 -32.86
CA ARG A 109 11.34 0.19 -32.85
C ARG A 109 12.27 1.31 -32.40
N GLN A 110 12.02 2.54 -32.82
CA GLN A 110 12.79 3.72 -32.42
C GLN A 110 12.58 4.03 -30.94
N ASP A 111 11.34 4.00 -30.45
CA ASP A 111 11.01 4.28 -29.04
C ASP A 111 11.63 3.25 -28.11
N VAL A 112 11.51 1.97 -28.44
CA VAL A 112 12.16 0.88 -27.69
C VAL A 112 13.68 1.04 -27.70
N THR A 113 14.27 1.33 -28.86
CA THR A 113 15.72 1.48 -28.99
C THR A 113 16.22 2.68 -28.19
N ALA A 114 15.51 3.80 -28.23
CA ALA A 114 15.83 4.98 -27.42
C ALA A 114 15.81 4.62 -25.93
N LEU A 115 14.75 3.96 -25.45
CA LEU A 115 14.67 3.52 -24.06
C LEU A 115 15.79 2.54 -23.69
N ALA A 116 16.15 1.59 -24.57
CA ALA A 116 17.24 0.64 -24.36
C ALA A 116 18.58 1.36 -24.16
N LEU A 117 18.88 2.32 -25.03
CA LEU A 117 20.13 3.06 -25.00
C LEU A 117 20.26 3.92 -23.74
N THR A 118 19.17 4.52 -23.24
CA THR A 118 19.20 5.23 -21.93
C THR A 118 19.49 4.32 -20.73
N ARG A 119 19.49 3.00 -20.94
CA ARG A 119 19.73 1.96 -19.93
C ARG A 119 21.01 1.17 -20.20
N ASP A 120 21.86 1.65 -21.11
CA ASP A 120 23.08 0.96 -21.57
C ASP A 120 22.80 -0.44 -22.14
N LEU A 121 21.63 -0.63 -22.75
CA LEU A 121 21.24 -1.87 -23.42
C LEU A 121 21.35 -1.71 -24.96
N PRO A 122 21.59 -2.81 -25.70
CA PRO A 122 21.59 -2.77 -27.15
C PRO A 122 20.19 -2.45 -27.70
N GLY A 123 20.15 -1.86 -28.90
CA GLY A 123 18.90 -1.64 -29.63
C GLY A 123 18.16 -2.95 -29.93
N VAL A 124 16.85 -2.85 -30.16
CA VAL A 124 16.02 -4.03 -30.41
C VAL A 124 16.32 -4.64 -31.78
N THR A 125 16.50 -5.96 -31.78
CA THR A 125 16.60 -6.81 -32.97
C THR A 125 15.60 -7.96 -32.83
N VAL A 126 15.35 -8.66 -33.93
CA VAL A 126 14.48 -9.85 -33.90
C VAL A 126 15.05 -10.91 -32.93
N ASP A 127 16.37 -11.09 -32.93
CA ASP A 127 17.04 -12.12 -32.14
C ASP A 127 17.11 -11.79 -30.64
N ASN A 128 17.24 -10.50 -30.28
CA ASN A 128 17.39 -10.09 -28.89
C ASN A 128 16.08 -9.66 -28.22
N ARG A 129 14.96 -9.56 -28.97
CA ARG A 129 13.70 -8.99 -28.48
C ARG A 129 13.23 -9.56 -27.14
N LYS A 130 13.14 -10.89 -27.06
CA LYS A 130 12.68 -11.59 -25.84
C LYS A 130 13.61 -11.35 -24.67
N TRP A 131 14.92 -11.38 -24.90
CA TRP A 131 15.90 -11.06 -23.88
C TRP A 131 15.79 -9.60 -23.42
N LEU A 132 15.61 -8.67 -24.36
CA LEU A 132 15.48 -7.25 -24.09
C LEU A 132 14.24 -6.95 -23.26
N PHE A 133 13.11 -7.60 -23.58
CA PHE A 133 11.87 -7.54 -22.80
C PHE A 133 12.11 -7.90 -21.32
N TYR A 134 12.64 -9.10 -21.05
CA TYR A 134 12.91 -9.54 -19.68
C TYR A 134 13.94 -8.64 -18.98
N ARG A 135 14.98 -8.19 -19.71
CA ARG A 135 16.01 -7.33 -19.13
C ARG A 135 15.46 -5.96 -18.75
N MET A 136 14.64 -5.36 -19.61
CA MET A 136 13.99 -4.07 -19.32
C MET A 136 13.00 -4.17 -18.17
N LEU A 137 12.21 -5.24 -18.11
CA LEU A 137 11.32 -5.54 -16.98
C LEU A 137 12.09 -5.57 -15.66
N GLN A 138 13.15 -6.39 -15.58
CA GLN A 138 13.99 -6.50 -14.39
C GLN A 138 14.59 -5.15 -13.96
N MET A 139 15.09 -4.37 -14.92
CA MET A 139 15.70 -3.06 -14.64
C MET A 139 14.70 -2.01 -14.18
N ALA A 140 13.49 -2.02 -14.73
CA ALA A 140 12.43 -1.09 -14.37
C ALA A 140 11.91 -1.31 -12.94
N VAL A 141 11.78 -2.57 -12.52
CA VAL A 141 11.17 -2.92 -11.22
C VAL A 141 12.17 -3.01 -10.09
N SER A 142 13.28 -3.74 -10.29
CA SER A 142 14.23 -4.07 -9.20
C SER A 142 15.63 -3.51 -9.42
N GLY A 143 16.08 -3.36 -10.67
CA GLY A 143 17.43 -2.90 -10.97
C GLY A 143 17.69 -1.47 -10.47
N ARG A 144 16.74 -0.56 -10.69
CA ARG A 144 16.85 0.85 -10.26
C ARG A 144 16.48 1.09 -8.79
N THR A 145 15.84 0.11 -8.14
CA THR A 145 15.33 0.24 -6.76
C THR A 145 16.18 -0.54 -5.74
N MET A 146 17.29 -1.14 -6.17
CA MET A 146 18.12 -2.00 -5.30
C MET A 146 18.72 -1.26 -4.10
N ARG A 147 19.06 0.03 -4.22
CA ARG A 147 19.57 0.83 -3.09
C ARG A 147 18.47 1.02 -2.04
N GLN A 148 17.26 1.33 -2.48
CA GLN A 148 16.04 1.48 -1.69
C GLN A 148 15.72 0.17 -0.96
N ILE A 149 15.69 -0.96 -1.68
CA ILE A 149 15.46 -2.28 -1.09
C ILE A 149 16.51 -2.60 -0.03
N LYS A 150 17.78 -2.29 -0.27
CA LYS A 150 18.86 -2.47 0.72
C LYS A 150 18.65 -1.61 1.97
N GLN A 151 18.21 -0.36 1.82
CA GLN A 151 17.89 0.51 2.96
C GLN A 151 16.68 0.00 3.75
N ILE A 152 15.58 -0.37 3.10
CA ILE A 152 14.40 -0.99 3.76
C ILE A 152 14.85 -2.23 4.54
N ARG A 153 15.63 -3.12 3.89
CA ARG A 153 16.18 -4.31 4.53
C ARG A 153 17.01 -3.98 5.77
N LYS A 154 17.86 -2.95 5.69
CA LYS A 154 18.68 -2.51 6.83
C LYS A 154 17.78 -2.06 7.99
N GLY A 155 16.70 -1.32 7.72
CA GLY A 155 15.76 -0.88 8.75
C GLY A 155 15.02 -2.05 9.41
N LEU A 156 14.62 -3.05 8.61
CA LEU A 156 14.03 -4.29 9.12
C LEU A 156 15.02 -5.11 9.97
N LYS A 157 16.31 -5.08 9.66
CA LYS A 157 17.35 -5.74 10.47
C LYS A 157 17.54 -5.05 11.82
N GLU A 158 17.48 -3.72 11.86
CA GLU A 158 17.62 -2.93 13.09
C GLU A 158 16.43 -3.10 14.05
N THR A 159 15.31 -3.63 13.57
CA THR A 159 14.14 -4.00 14.39
C THR A 159 14.07 -5.51 14.66
N GLU A 160 15.08 -6.28 14.24
CA GLU A 160 15.16 -7.75 14.32
C GLU A 160 14.08 -8.52 13.53
N VAL A 161 13.07 -7.84 12.98
CA VAL A 161 11.99 -8.43 12.18
C VAL A 161 12.51 -9.12 10.93
N PHE A 162 13.62 -8.65 10.35
CA PHE A 162 14.19 -9.29 9.16
C PHE A 162 14.49 -10.77 9.37
N GLN A 163 15.05 -11.15 10.53
CA GLN A 163 15.39 -12.56 10.80
C GLN A 163 14.16 -13.42 11.02
N LEU A 164 13.11 -12.83 11.59
CA LEU A 164 11.82 -13.50 11.72
C LEU A 164 11.22 -13.79 10.34
N LEU A 165 11.22 -12.80 9.43
CA LEU A 165 10.67 -12.96 8.08
C LEU A 165 11.45 -13.98 7.23
N THR A 166 12.77 -14.01 7.33
CA THR A 166 13.60 -14.97 6.59
C THR A 166 13.57 -16.37 7.20
N GLY A 167 13.39 -16.49 8.52
CA GLY A 167 13.24 -17.76 9.22
C GLY A 167 11.84 -18.38 9.11
N ARG A 168 10.81 -17.56 8.84
CA ARG A 168 9.40 -17.97 8.83
C ARG A 168 8.64 -17.37 7.65
N ALA A 169 8.57 -18.12 6.55
CA ALA A 169 7.85 -17.68 5.35
C ALA A 169 6.34 -17.45 5.59
N ASP A 170 5.75 -18.13 6.59
CA ASP A 170 4.34 -18.01 6.95
C ASP A 170 3.97 -16.62 7.52
N VAL A 171 4.93 -15.88 8.07
CA VAL A 171 4.67 -14.52 8.61
C VAL A 171 4.79 -13.43 7.54
N VAL A 172 5.38 -13.71 6.39
CA VAL A 172 5.58 -12.73 5.32
C VAL A 172 4.26 -12.14 4.82
N PRO A 173 3.20 -12.93 4.55
CA PRO A 173 1.90 -12.40 4.15
C PRO A 173 1.19 -11.59 5.24
N MET A 174 1.57 -11.76 6.52
CA MET A 174 1.02 -10.96 7.61
C MET A 174 1.59 -9.54 7.58
N MET A 175 2.88 -9.39 7.27
CA MET A 175 3.56 -8.09 7.23
C MET A 175 3.39 -7.36 5.89
N PHE A 176 3.33 -8.11 4.78
CA PHE A 176 3.15 -7.57 3.44
C PHE A 176 1.90 -8.17 2.78
N PRO A 177 0.70 -7.89 3.32
CA PRO A 177 -0.53 -8.44 2.78
C PRO A 177 -0.84 -7.84 1.40
N ARG A 178 -1.50 -8.62 0.55
CA ARG A 178 -2.08 -8.10 -0.71
C ARG A 178 -3.29 -7.24 -0.38
N LEU A 179 -3.36 -6.02 -0.89
CA LEU A 179 -4.50 -5.12 -0.75
C LEU A 179 -5.80 -5.75 -1.31
N SER A 180 -5.71 -6.56 -2.36
CA SER A 180 -6.84 -7.38 -2.84
C SER A 180 -7.32 -8.42 -1.84
N ALA A 181 -6.40 -9.00 -1.04
CA ALA A 181 -6.72 -9.98 -0.01
C ALA A 181 -7.18 -9.35 1.31
N THR A 182 -6.88 -8.07 1.56
CA THR A 182 -7.35 -7.31 2.73
C THR A 182 -8.83 -6.90 2.61
N ALA A 183 -9.70 -7.79 2.14
CA ALA A 183 -11.14 -7.55 2.14
C ALA A 183 -11.63 -7.47 3.59
N CYS A 184 -12.06 -6.29 4.01
CA CYS A 184 -12.67 -6.11 5.32
C CYS A 184 -14.08 -6.70 5.26
N SER A 185 -14.32 -7.80 5.97
CA SER A 185 -15.67 -8.35 6.11
C SER A 185 -16.39 -7.65 7.26
N ALA A 186 -17.71 -7.53 7.17
CA ALA A 186 -18.52 -6.94 8.24
C ALA A 186 -18.26 -7.65 9.58
N LYS A 187 -18.23 -8.99 9.56
CA LYS A 187 -17.92 -9.81 10.73
C LYS A 187 -16.55 -9.47 11.33
N THR A 188 -15.50 -9.43 10.50
CA THR A 188 -14.16 -9.08 10.96
C THR A 188 -14.12 -7.67 11.55
N ALA A 189 -14.81 -6.70 10.96
CA ALA A 189 -14.88 -5.35 11.51
C ALA A 189 -15.57 -5.33 12.88
N LEU A 190 -16.74 -5.97 12.99
CA LEU A 190 -17.52 -6.02 14.24
C LEU A 190 -16.78 -6.71 15.38
N ASP A 191 -16.06 -7.81 15.09
CA ASP A 191 -15.30 -8.58 16.10
C ASP A 191 -14.15 -7.78 16.74
N HIS A 192 -13.67 -6.72 16.07
CA HIS A 192 -12.56 -5.89 16.56
C HIS A 192 -13.02 -4.54 17.14
N ILE A 193 -14.32 -4.26 17.15
CA ILE A 193 -14.86 -3.05 17.77
C ILE A 193 -15.08 -3.32 19.25
N GLU A 194 -14.34 -2.60 20.09
CA GLU A 194 -14.71 -2.43 21.49
C GLU A 194 -15.91 -1.51 21.55
N TRP A 195 -17.09 -2.11 21.67
CA TRP A 195 -18.32 -1.36 21.91
C TRP A 195 -18.25 -0.70 23.28
N PRO A 196 -18.92 0.45 23.46
CA PRO A 196 -19.13 1.00 24.79
C PRO A 196 -19.96 0.01 25.62
N LEU A 197 -19.30 -0.98 26.22
CA LEU A 197 -19.76 -1.68 27.41
C LEU A 197 -19.71 -0.70 28.57
N GLU A 198 -20.38 -1.04 29.66
CA GLU A 198 -20.51 -0.30 30.93
C GLU A 198 -19.17 -0.01 31.66
N LEU A 199 -18.08 0.18 30.92
CA LEU A 199 -16.78 0.57 31.43
C LEU A 199 -16.85 2.04 31.87
N LEU A 200 -16.84 2.16 33.20
CA LEU A 200 -16.69 3.36 34.01
C LEU A 200 -18.00 4.11 34.25
N SER A 201 -18.72 3.51 35.20
CA SER A 201 -19.80 4.02 36.02
C SER A 201 -19.45 5.29 36.83
N ASP A 202 -18.86 6.32 36.22
CA ASP A 202 -18.73 7.63 36.90
C ASP A 202 -18.49 8.84 35.99
N ASP A 203 -18.59 8.71 34.66
CA ASP A 203 -18.55 9.90 33.79
C ASP A 203 -19.98 10.40 33.57
N GLU A 204 -20.23 11.68 33.88
CA GLU A 204 -21.44 12.43 33.52
C GLU A 204 -21.55 12.52 31.99
N GLY A 205 -21.78 11.39 31.32
CA GLY A 205 -21.87 11.32 29.87
C GLY A 205 -23.12 12.06 29.39
N GLU A 206 -22.94 12.89 28.36
CA GLU A 206 -23.93 13.76 27.72
C GLU A 206 -25.21 13.03 27.21
N TYR A 207 -25.19 11.69 27.14
CA TYR A 207 -26.28 10.88 26.61
C TYR A 207 -26.60 9.64 27.48
N SER A 208 -27.89 9.28 27.54
CA SER A 208 -28.38 8.10 28.27
C SER A 208 -27.90 6.78 27.65
N MET A 209 -27.94 5.70 28.45
CA MET A 209 -27.60 4.34 27.98
C MET A 209 -28.46 3.89 26.79
N THR A 210 -29.73 4.31 26.74
CA THR A 210 -30.64 4.00 25.62
C THR A 210 -30.16 4.61 24.31
N VAL A 211 -29.73 5.88 24.33
CA VAL A 211 -29.18 6.58 23.15
C VAL A 211 -27.86 5.93 22.71
N LYS A 212 -26.98 5.60 23.66
CA LYS A 212 -25.71 4.91 23.37
C LYS A 212 -25.93 3.56 22.69
N SER A 213 -26.85 2.75 23.20
CA SER A 213 -27.21 1.45 22.61
C SER A 213 -27.84 1.59 21.23
N GLN A 214 -28.70 2.60 21.03
CA GLN A 214 -29.35 2.87 19.75
C GLN A 214 -28.34 3.28 18.68
N VAL A 215 -27.41 4.18 18.99
CA VAL A 215 -26.35 4.60 18.06
C VAL A 215 -25.39 3.45 17.75
N ALA A 216 -25.06 2.62 18.75
CA ALA A 216 -24.27 1.41 18.52
C ALA A 216 -24.96 0.45 17.55
N GLU A 217 -26.27 0.29 17.68
CA GLU A 217 -27.08 -0.55 16.78
C GLU A 217 -27.10 0.01 15.35
N TYR A 218 -27.23 1.33 15.18
CA TYR A 218 -27.13 1.96 13.86
C TYR A 218 -25.76 1.71 13.22
N LEU A 219 -24.66 1.80 13.99
CA LEU A 219 -23.33 1.50 13.47
C LEU A 219 -23.19 0.02 13.08
N ARG A 220 -23.74 -0.92 13.87
CA ARG A 220 -23.75 -2.35 13.52
C ARG A 220 -24.47 -2.59 12.20
N GLN A 221 -25.69 -2.06 12.07
CA GLN A 221 -26.50 -2.19 10.85
C GLN A 221 -25.79 -1.57 9.65
N PHE A 222 -25.10 -0.45 9.83
CA PHE A 222 -24.29 0.15 8.77
C PHE A 222 -23.16 -0.78 8.33
N ILE A 223 -22.41 -1.35 9.27
CA ILE A 223 -21.29 -2.26 8.98
C ILE A 223 -21.77 -3.55 8.30
N GLU A 224 -22.89 -4.13 8.73
CA GLU A 224 -23.45 -5.35 8.15
C GLU A 224 -23.92 -5.16 6.69
N ASN A 225 -24.43 -3.98 6.37
CA ASN A 225 -24.96 -3.67 5.03
C ASN A 225 -23.95 -2.99 4.10
N ALA A 226 -22.78 -2.60 4.61
CA ALA A 226 -21.76 -1.91 3.83
C ALA A 226 -21.03 -2.85 2.85
N SER A 227 -20.67 -2.32 1.69
CA SER A 227 -19.81 -3.04 0.74
C SER A 227 -18.38 -3.20 1.31
N PRO A 228 -17.61 -4.23 0.88
CA PRO A 228 -16.22 -4.40 1.33
C PRO A 228 -15.34 -3.17 1.12
N THR A 229 -15.58 -2.40 0.05
CA THR A 229 -14.89 -1.13 -0.22
C THR A 229 -15.25 -0.06 0.81
N ARG A 230 -16.55 0.05 1.16
CA ARG A 230 -17.03 1.00 2.18
C ARG A 230 -16.53 0.64 3.57
N LEU A 231 -16.53 -0.64 3.93
CA LEU A 231 -15.96 -1.14 5.18
C LEU A 231 -14.48 -0.82 5.28
N ARG A 232 -13.73 -1.07 4.20
CA ARG A 232 -12.32 -0.70 4.14
C ARG A 232 -12.14 0.80 4.34
N GLN A 233 -12.93 1.62 3.66
CA GLN A 233 -12.89 3.06 3.85
C GLN A 233 -13.19 3.44 5.29
N LEU A 234 -14.23 2.89 5.92
CA LEU A 234 -14.55 3.16 7.33
C LEU A 234 -13.39 2.81 8.27
N VAL A 235 -12.72 1.68 8.06
CA VAL A 235 -11.56 1.24 8.87
C VAL A 235 -10.32 2.10 8.61
N THR A 236 -10.07 2.49 7.35
CA THR A 236 -8.90 3.32 6.99
C THR A 236 -9.14 4.81 7.25
N SER A 237 -10.38 5.27 7.19
CA SER A 237 -10.85 6.64 7.46
C SER A 237 -11.25 6.85 8.92
N GLY A 238 -11.15 5.82 9.77
CA GLY A 238 -11.30 5.95 11.21
C GLY A 238 -10.45 7.12 11.73
N PRO A 239 -10.92 7.82 12.78
CA PRO A 239 -10.45 9.15 13.14
C PRO A 239 -8.93 9.19 13.25
N SER A 240 -8.39 10.32 12.82
CA SER A 240 -6.97 10.64 12.63
C SER A 240 -6.10 10.59 13.90
N THR A 241 -6.51 9.84 14.94
CA THR A 241 -5.87 9.79 16.24
C THR A 241 -5.29 8.41 16.53
N CYS A 242 -4.22 8.41 17.32
CA CYS A 242 -3.49 7.25 17.83
C CYS A 242 -4.34 6.24 18.63
N TYR A 243 -5.64 6.48 18.82
CA TYR A 243 -6.53 5.69 19.67
C TYR A 243 -7.68 4.99 18.90
N LEU A 244 -7.75 5.10 17.56
CA LEU A 244 -8.77 4.43 16.73
C LEU A 244 -10.22 4.60 17.24
N THR A 245 -10.53 5.75 17.86
CA THR A 245 -11.80 5.96 18.58
C THR A 245 -12.82 6.71 17.74
N LEU A 246 -13.84 6.02 17.20
CA LEU A 246 -14.94 6.65 16.46
C LEU A 246 -15.94 7.31 17.43
N ARG A 247 -16.11 8.63 17.34
CA ARG A 247 -17.15 9.37 18.08
C ARG A 247 -18.37 9.59 17.19
N LEU A 248 -19.52 9.10 17.64
CA LEU A 248 -20.80 9.25 16.93
C LEU A 248 -21.72 10.20 17.70
N PRO A 249 -22.46 11.09 17.01
CA PRO A 249 -23.41 11.97 17.68
C PRO A 249 -24.59 11.20 18.27
N GLY A 250 -25.06 11.60 19.46
CA GLY A 250 -26.23 11.00 20.12
C GLY A 250 -27.59 11.56 19.68
N HIS A 251 -27.62 12.53 18.77
CA HIS A 251 -28.85 13.24 18.37
C HIS A 251 -29.55 12.63 17.14
N HIS A 252 -29.13 11.45 16.68
CA HIS A 252 -29.74 10.81 15.53
C HIS A 252 -31.09 10.17 15.87
N GLU A 253 -32.16 10.70 15.28
CA GLU A 253 -33.52 10.19 15.48
C GLU A 253 -33.80 8.93 14.64
N SER A 254 -33.06 8.72 13.55
CA SER A 254 -33.22 7.57 12.66
C SER A 254 -31.91 6.97 12.17
N TYR A 255 -31.95 5.69 11.78
CA TYR A 255 -30.83 5.02 11.10
C TYR A 255 -30.42 5.75 9.82
N VAL A 256 -31.38 6.28 9.07
CA VAL A 256 -31.14 6.95 7.78
C VAL A 256 -30.26 8.19 7.98
N ASP A 257 -30.55 8.99 9.00
CA ASP A 257 -29.78 10.19 9.32
C ASP A 257 -28.36 9.84 9.79
N SER A 258 -28.25 8.81 10.63
CA SER A 258 -26.95 8.32 11.09
C SER A 258 -26.08 7.77 9.96
N ALA A 259 -26.68 6.97 9.06
CA ALA A 259 -26.00 6.40 7.91
C ALA A 259 -25.57 7.48 6.91
N ALA A 260 -26.42 8.48 6.64
CA ALA A 260 -26.07 9.60 5.76
C ALA A 260 -24.89 10.41 6.30
N GLN A 261 -24.85 10.67 7.61
CA GLN A 261 -23.73 11.38 8.23
C GLN A 261 -22.44 10.54 8.20
N LEU A 262 -22.51 9.22 8.49
CA LEU A 262 -21.36 8.32 8.36
C LEU A 262 -20.81 8.31 6.93
N GLU A 263 -21.68 8.24 5.93
CA GLU A 263 -21.28 8.30 4.52
C GLU A 263 -20.61 9.63 4.17
N GLN A 264 -21.13 10.75 4.69
CA GLN A 264 -20.51 12.06 4.50
C GLN A 264 -19.13 12.14 5.17
N CYS A 265 -18.98 11.60 6.39
CA CYS A 265 -17.70 11.55 7.08
C CYS A 265 -16.67 10.69 6.32
N ILE A 266 -17.07 9.51 5.83
CA ILE A 266 -16.21 8.65 5.02
C ILE A 266 -15.78 9.36 3.73
N ALA A 267 -16.73 10.02 3.04
CA ALA A 267 -16.46 10.74 1.80
C ALA A 267 -15.55 11.96 1.96
N THR A 268 -15.66 12.67 3.09
CA THR A 268 -14.86 13.88 3.35
C THR A 268 -13.41 13.55 3.69
N ILE A 269 -13.15 12.37 4.27
CA ILE A 269 -11.79 11.92 4.63
C ILE A 269 -11.04 11.35 3.42
N GLY A 270 -11.73 10.91 2.37
CA GLY A 270 -11.12 10.49 1.09
C GLY A 270 -10.56 11.62 0.23
N LEU A 271 -10.63 12.88 0.69
CA LEU A 271 -10.15 14.08 0.01
C LEU A 271 -8.90 14.71 0.67
N ILE A 272 -8.29 14.04 1.65
CA ILE A 272 -7.01 14.44 2.28
C ILE A 272 -5.97 13.35 2.00
#